data_AF-A0AAW0B4N3-F1
#
_entry.id   AF-A0AAW0B4N3-F1
#
_cell.length_a   1.000
_cell.length_b   1.000
_cell.length_c   1.000
_cell.angle_alpha   90.00
_cell.angle_beta   90.00
_cell.angle_gamma   90.00
#
_symmetry.space_group_name_H-M   'P 1'
#
loop_
_entity.id
_entity.type
_entity.pdbx_description
1 polymer ?
#
loop_
_entity_poly.entity_id
_entity_poly.type
_entity_poly.pdbx_seq_one_letter_code
_entity_poly.pdbx_strand_id
1 'polypeptide(L)'
;MKAVTAISKDAVQLTSTVANDPRRMCLLPYDNFNWAWKTSATDGTISHDQVSALLVVLDLPPGSRPEDAARLSHVLTFDQTRNTRHHLDPALSLEQILPSSGDQNMFQHNSIIHVANILAEEIASFAAYKDKYFLPTYDQEQSSTRGNMLVIEHYFIDVLKVPKEVFDKKNYFLLGDKLTTARDQAAQDQRAIARSEYRVDHLASFELLSGLIHVCLNQIQNMGKNTWGASGKDPVSLSTLLAKLPNTTALNLRKVDFYAWLRFFDVVLRSLVLRAAMVVLRCSTVQDFHKIQLSQDGYKSLCIQVVTQFLLPSIDRLESEGTKLLPASTESGNAVLLMHDLMTMREMRHAIKHGHPERVERMLKYWTPIFYAGGSYNYANELMELLHNLIHDWPSEAA
;
A
#
# COMPACT_ATOMS: atom_id res chain seq x y z
N MET A 1 14.82 28.87 -7.61
CA MET A 1 15.67 28.93 -6.41
C MET A 1 14.97 29.79 -5.35
N LYS A 2 13.97 29.23 -4.66
CA LYS A 2 13.26 29.75 -3.47
C LYS A 2 12.13 28.77 -3.14
N ALA A 3 12.48 27.59 -2.65
CA ALA A 3 11.50 26.63 -2.15
C ALA A 3 12.22 25.62 -1.26
N VAL A 4 12.60 26.05 -0.04
CA VAL A 4 12.53 25.22 1.18
C VAL A 4 12.53 26.23 2.33
N THR A 5 11.36 26.42 2.94
CA THR A 5 11.28 27.03 4.28
C THR A 5 11.92 26.02 5.23
N ALA A 6 13.04 26.39 5.84
CA ALA A 6 13.79 25.55 6.77
C ALA A 6 12.88 25.00 7.88
N ILE A 7 12.93 23.68 8.09
CA ILE A 7 12.39 23.05 9.30
C ILE A 7 13.06 23.76 10.50
N SER A 8 12.26 24.26 11.45
CA SER A 8 12.81 25.03 12.57
C SER A 8 13.81 24.16 13.38
N LYS A 9 14.81 24.80 14.00
CA LYS A 9 15.74 24.10 14.92
C LYS A 9 14.99 23.31 16.00
N ASP A 10 13.82 23.80 16.40
CA ASP A 10 12.95 23.18 17.37
C ASP A 10 12.33 21.86 16.86
N ALA A 11 11.95 21.80 15.58
CA ALA A 11 11.42 20.58 14.98
C ALA A 11 12.50 19.49 14.82
N VAL A 12 13.74 19.87 14.48
CA VAL A 12 14.91 18.96 14.47
C VAL A 12 15.18 18.40 15.88
N GLN A 13 15.21 19.26 16.89
CA GLN A 13 15.44 18.86 18.28
C GLN A 13 14.32 17.98 18.83
N LEU A 14 13.06 18.27 18.48
CA LEU A 14 11.90 17.46 18.87
C LEU A 14 11.98 16.07 18.25
N THR A 15 12.25 15.99 16.94
CA THR A 15 12.28 14.71 16.23
C THR A 15 13.48 13.86 16.67
N SER A 16 14.60 14.50 17.03
CA SER A 16 15.74 13.84 17.70
C SER A 16 15.40 13.25 19.04
N THR A 17 14.74 14.03 19.89
CA THR A 17 14.30 13.57 21.20
C THR A 17 13.40 12.34 21.07
N VAL A 18 12.52 12.36 20.08
CA VAL A 18 11.58 11.27 19.77
C VAL A 18 12.28 10.03 19.20
N ALA A 19 13.22 10.17 18.26
CA ALA A 19 13.96 9.06 17.67
C ALA A 19 14.77 8.27 18.71
N ASN A 20 15.26 8.97 19.73
CA ASN A 20 16.06 8.42 20.82
C ASN A 20 15.23 8.01 22.04
N ASP A 21 13.92 8.28 22.06
CA ASP A 21 13.07 7.88 23.18
C ASP A 21 12.92 6.35 23.15
N PRO A 22 13.36 5.62 24.20
CA PRO A 22 13.20 4.17 24.28
C PRO A 22 11.73 3.76 24.37
N ARG A 23 10.84 4.70 24.67
CA ARG A 23 9.39 4.50 24.77
C ARG A 23 8.67 4.64 23.43
N ARG A 24 9.40 4.87 22.34
CA ARG A 24 8.85 5.13 21.01
C ARG A 24 9.44 4.16 19.99
N MET A 25 8.58 3.49 19.23
CA MET A 25 9.00 2.77 18.03
C MET A 25 9.10 3.76 16.85
N CYS A 26 10.13 3.60 16.03
CA CYS A 26 10.42 4.53 14.94
C CYS A 26 10.58 3.76 13.63
N LEU A 27 9.85 4.21 12.61
CA LEU A 27 9.96 3.78 11.23
C LEU A 27 10.48 4.98 10.43
N LEU A 28 11.46 4.77 9.56
CA LEU A 28 11.95 5.79 8.65
C LEU A 28 11.63 5.43 7.19
N PRO A 29 10.49 5.89 6.65
CA PRO A 29 10.28 5.85 5.21
C PRO A 29 11.26 6.81 4.53
N TYR A 30 11.98 6.33 3.54
CA TYR A 30 12.95 7.06 2.76
C TYR A 30 12.89 6.64 1.28
N ASP A 31 12.29 7.47 0.42
CA ASP A 31 12.06 7.18 -0.99
C ASP A 31 12.31 8.41 -1.89
N ASN A 32 12.78 8.16 -3.12
CA ASN A 32 13.10 9.12 -4.17
C ASN A 32 11.86 9.75 -4.85
N PHE A 33 10.65 9.42 -4.40
CA PHE A 33 9.42 9.90 -5.03
C PHE A 33 8.88 11.17 -4.38
N ASN A 34 8.89 12.26 -5.17
CA ASN A 34 8.10 13.45 -4.92
C ASN A 34 6.62 13.08 -4.77
N TRP A 35 6.04 13.26 -3.57
CA TRP A 35 4.60 13.27 -3.34
C TRP A 35 3.98 14.53 -3.98
N ALA A 36 4.13 14.68 -5.30
CA ALA A 36 3.63 15.85 -6.01
C ALA A 36 2.12 15.73 -6.25
N TRP A 37 1.31 16.47 -5.49
CA TRP A 37 0.03 16.93 -6.01
C TRP A 37 0.29 18.07 -6.99
N LYS A 38 -0.28 18.02 -8.20
CA LYS A 38 -0.31 19.19 -9.10
C LYS A 38 -1.11 20.31 -8.43
N THR A 39 -0.43 21.45 -8.24
CA THR A 39 -0.92 22.83 -8.23
C THR A 39 -2.37 23.03 -7.74
N SER A 40 -2.51 23.59 -6.55
CA SER A 40 -3.67 24.41 -6.19
C SER A 40 -3.99 25.37 -7.33
N ALA A 41 -5.19 25.26 -7.91
CA ALA A 41 -5.63 26.11 -9.01
C ALA A 41 -5.79 27.59 -8.61
N THR A 42 -5.70 27.94 -7.32
CA THR A 42 -5.83 29.33 -6.87
C THR A 42 -4.52 30.13 -6.89
N ASP A 43 -3.34 29.49 -6.81
CA ASP A 43 -2.13 30.23 -6.40
C ASP A 43 -0.99 30.23 -7.42
N GLY A 44 -1.14 29.57 -8.57
CA GLY A 44 -0.20 29.64 -9.70
C GLY A 44 1.26 29.29 -9.38
N THR A 45 1.54 28.74 -8.20
CA THR A 45 2.88 28.42 -7.71
C THR A 45 3.11 26.93 -7.86
N ILE A 46 4.06 26.57 -8.71
CA ILE A 46 4.60 25.22 -8.79
C ILE A 46 5.58 25.09 -7.62
N SER A 47 5.14 24.57 -6.48
CA SER A 47 6.05 24.04 -5.46
C SER A 47 6.15 22.53 -5.62
N HIS A 48 7.35 22.06 -5.94
CA HIS A 48 7.71 20.66 -5.80
C HIS A 48 7.93 20.41 -4.31
N ASP A 49 7.01 19.72 -3.64
CA ASP A 49 7.24 19.26 -2.26
C ASP A 49 7.89 17.86 -2.31
N GLN A 50 9.22 17.81 -2.24
CA GLN A 50 10.05 16.59 -2.34
C GLN A 50 10.40 16.00 -0.95
N VAL A 51 9.50 15.26 -0.28
CA VAL A 51 9.83 14.60 1.00
C VAL A 51 10.63 13.36 0.68
N SER A 52 11.94 13.38 0.98
CA SER A 52 12.80 12.24 0.69
C SER A 52 12.82 11.24 1.83
N ALA A 53 12.86 11.66 3.11
CA ALA A 53 12.58 10.81 4.27
C ALA A 53 11.57 11.40 5.26
N LEU A 54 10.95 10.51 6.02
CA LEU A 54 9.99 10.77 7.08
C LEU A 54 10.43 9.97 8.32
N LEU A 55 10.41 10.55 9.53
CA LEU A 55 10.44 9.74 10.75
C LEU A 55 9.00 9.56 11.23
N VAL A 56 8.51 8.33 11.14
CA VAL A 56 7.20 7.93 11.67
C VAL A 56 7.41 7.35 13.06
N VAL A 57 6.79 7.98 14.04
CA VAL A 57 6.62 7.38 15.36
C VAL A 57 5.44 6.45 15.29
N LEU A 58 5.68 5.17 15.53
CA LEU A 58 4.61 4.20 15.62
C LEU A 58 3.95 4.33 16.99
N ASP A 59 2.62 4.47 16.99
CA ASP A 59 1.84 4.39 18.21
C ASP A 59 1.85 2.94 18.70
N LEU A 60 2.07 2.76 20.01
CA LEU A 60 1.88 1.47 20.63
C LEU A 60 0.38 1.17 20.76
N PRO A 61 -0.02 -0.11 20.74
CA PRO A 61 -1.40 -0.51 20.99
C PRO A 61 -1.97 0.11 22.30
N PRO A 62 -3.29 0.42 22.35
CA PRO A 62 -3.91 0.91 23.57
C PRO A 62 -3.71 -0.08 24.73
N GLY A 63 -3.14 0.41 25.84
CA GLY A 63 -2.82 -0.42 27.02
C GLY A 63 -1.36 -0.87 27.10
N SER A 64 -0.56 -0.64 26.07
CA SER A 64 0.88 -0.89 26.11
C SER A 64 1.59 0.07 27.06
N ARG A 65 2.60 -0.45 27.76
CA ARG A 65 3.46 0.31 28.65
C ARG A 65 4.65 0.88 27.87
N PRO A 66 5.26 1.98 28.34
CA PRO A 66 6.43 2.57 27.66
C PRO A 66 7.60 1.60 27.48
N GLU A 67 7.80 0.67 28.41
CA GLU A 67 8.79 -0.41 28.31
C GLU A 67 8.53 -1.40 27.16
N ASP A 68 7.29 -1.48 26.66
CA ASP A 68 6.95 -2.37 25.55
C ASP A 68 7.60 -1.89 24.26
N ALA A 69 7.64 -0.58 23.95
CA ALA A 69 8.38 -0.07 22.79
C ALA A 69 9.87 -0.45 22.82
N ALA A 70 10.50 -0.35 23.99
CA ALA A 70 11.92 -0.69 24.15
C ALA A 70 12.13 -2.20 23.90
N ARG A 71 11.26 -3.05 24.44
CA ARG A 71 11.30 -4.50 24.24
C ARG A 71 11.05 -4.90 22.79
N LEU A 72 10.05 -4.30 22.15
CA LEU A 72 9.59 -4.61 20.80
C LEU A 72 10.57 -4.14 19.71
N SER A 73 11.38 -3.13 20.00
CA SER A 73 12.44 -2.65 19.09
C SER A 73 13.85 -3.16 19.46
N HIS A 74 13.95 -4.01 20.48
CA HIS A 74 15.23 -4.52 20.96
C HIS A 74 15.80 -5.59 20.03
N VAL A 75 17.07 -5.44 19.64
CA VAL A 75 17.77 -6.37 18.72
C VAL A 75 17.70 -7.82 19.18
N LEU A 76 17.92 -8.08 20.47
CA LEU A 76 17.87 -9.44 21.03
C LEU A 76 16.50 -10.11 20.87
N THR A 77 15.41 -9.34 20.80
CA THR A 77 14.07 -9.90 20.59
C THR A 77 13.94 -10.46 19.17
N PHE A 78 14.48 -9.77 18.17
CA PHE A 78 14.53 -10.26 16.79
C PHE A 78 15.53 -11.42 16.62
N ASP A 79 16.67 -11.37 17.30
CA ASP A 79 17.66 -12.47 17.25
C ASP A 79 17.08 -13.80 17.81
N GLN A 80 16.14 -13.74 18.75
CA GLN A 80 15.46 -14.92 19.30
C GLN A 80 14.54 -15.62 18.31
N THR A 81 13.90 -14.87 17.42
CA THR A 81 12.92 -15.38 16.44
C THR A 81 13.50 -15.54 15.03
N ARG A 82 14.75 -15.09 14.83
CA ARG A 82 15.46 -15.18 13.56
C ARG A 82 15.55 -16.62 13.06
N ASN A 83 15.30 -16.83 11.77
CA ASN A 83 15.34 -18.11 11.08
C ASN A 83 14.30 -19.15 11.56
N THR A 84 13.33 -18.78 12.40
CA THR A 84 12.30 -19.72 12.86
C THR A 84 11.46 -20.26 11.71
N ARG A 85 11.26 -19.48 10.63
CA ARG A 85 10.62 -19.95 9.40
C ARG A 85 11.26 -21.20 8.79
N HIS A 86 12.57 -21.40 8.95
CA HIS A 86 13.29 -22.56 8.42
C HIS A 86 13.03 -23.84 9.23
N HIS A 87 12.35 -23.73 10.36
CA HIS A 87 11.91 -24.84 11.20
C HIS A 87 10.44 -25.20 11.00
N LEU A 88 9.70 -24.43 10.19
CA LEU A 88 8.30 -24.70 9.87
C LEU A 88 8.19 -25.70 8.72
N ASP A 89 7.08 -26.44 8.72
CA ASP A 89 6.69 -27.22 7.56
C ASP A 89 6.43 -26.27 6.37
N PRO A 90 7.02 -26.50 5.18
CA PRO A 90 6.88 -25.59 4.05
C PRO A 90 5.44 -25.36 3.58
N ALA A 91 4.55 -26.36 3.71
CA ALA A 91 3.15 -26.20 3.33
C ALA A 91 2.43 -25.32 4.36
N LEU A 92 2.70 -25.53 5.64
CA LEU A 92 2.15 -24.70 6.72
C LEU A 92 2.64 -23.23 6.62
N SER A 93 3.94 -23.02 6.37
CA SER A 93 4.48 -21.67 6.25
C SER A 93 3.88 -20.94 5.05
N LEU A 94 3.70 -21.64 3.92
CA LEU A 94 3.07 -21.05 2.74
C LEU A 94 1.58 -20.74 2.97
N GLU A 95 0.84 -21.63 3.62
CA GLU A 95 -0.58 -21.40 3.94
C GLU A 95 -0.78 -20.15 4.80
N GLN A 96 0.10 -19.91 5.77
CA GLN A 96 -0.01 -18.79 6.72
C GLN A 96 0.29 -17.41 6.10
N ILE A 97 1.06 -17.35 5.01
CA ILE A 97 1.34 -16.11 4.27
C ILE A 97 0.33 -15.85 3.15
N LEU A 98 -0.65 -16.73 2.94
CA LEU A 98 -1.74 -16.55 1.99
C LEU A 98 -3.00 -16.01 2.69
N PRO A 99 -3.97 -15.43 1.94
CA PRO A 99 -5.19 -14.89 2.56
C PRO A 99 -6.00 -15.99 3.25
N SER A 100 -6.22 -15.82 4.56
CA SER A 100 -7.09 -16.69 5.35
C SER A 100 -8.57 -16.41 5.09
N SER A 101 -9.47 -17.26 5.62
CA SER A 101 -10.91 -16.96 5.64
C SER A 101 -11.22 -15.68 6.45
N GLY A 102 -10.46 -15.43 7.52
CA GLY A 102 -10.54 -14.18 8.29
C GLY A 102 -10.17 -12.96 7.46
N ASP A 103 -9.11 -13.07 6.65
CA ASP A 103 -8.71 -12.02 5.72
C ASP A 103 -9.79 -11.74 4.67
N GLN A 104 -10.43 -12.79 4.13
CA GLN A 104 -11.55 -12.65 3.19
C GLN A 104 -12.73 -11.92 3.81
N ASN A 105 -13.12 -12.29 5.03
CA ASN A 105 -14.21 -11.62 5.74
C ASN A 105 -13.88 -10.14 6.02
N MET A 106 -12.64 -9.85 6.41
CA MET A 106 -12.24 -8.47 6.66
C MET A 106 -12.12 -7.63 5.39
N PHE A 107 -11.62 -8.20 4.30
CA PHE A 107 -11.60 -7.53 3.00
C PHE A 107 -13.02 -7.27 2.49
N GLN A 108 -13.94 -8.22 2.67
CA GLN A 108 -15.36 -8.02 2.36
C GLN A 108 -15.96 -6.87 3.18
N HIS A 109 -15.71 -6.85 4.48
CA HIS A 109 -16.18 -5.77 5.35
C HIS A 109 -15.65 -4.39 4.91
N ASN A 110 -14.34 -4.28 4.63
CA ASN A 110 -13.74 -3.04 4.16
C ASN A 110 -14.26 -2.62 2.78
N SER A 111 -14.54 -3.60 1.90
CA SER A 111 -15.14 -3.35 0.59
C SER A 111 -16.54 -2.75 0.70
N ILE A 112 -17.35 -3.16 1.69
CA ILE A 112 -18.67 -2.55 1.96
C ILE A 112 -18.50 -1.07 2.31
N ILE A 113 -17.49 -0.74 3.13
CA ILE A 113 -17.18 0.65 3.49
C ILE A 113 -16.71 1.45 2.27
N HIS A 114 -15.89 0.87 1.40
CA HIS A 114 -15.46 1.54 0.16
C HIS A 114 -16.60 1.79 -0.81
N VAL A 115 -17.49 0.81 -0.98
CA VAL A 115 -18.70 0.96 -1.79
C VAL A 115 -19.57 2.07 -1.22
N ALA A 116 -19.78 2.09 0.11
CA ALA A 116 -20.50 3.17 0.76
C ALA A 116 -19.84 4.53 0.44
N ASN A 117 -18.54 4.69 0.71
CA ASN A 117 -17.83 5.95 0.44
C ASN A 117 -17.94 6.38 -1.04
N ILE A 118 -17.82 5.46 -2.00
CA ILE A 118 -18.00 5.75 -3.42
C ILE A 118 -19.42 6.25 -3.69
N LEU A 119 -20.44 5.54 -3.22
CA LEU A 119 -21.83 5.95 -3.44
C LEU A 119 -22.14 7.29 -2.76
N ALA A 120 -21.56 7.54 -1.58
CA ALA A 120 -21.68 8.79 -0.83
C ALA A 120 -21.07 9.99 -1.58
N GLU A 121 -19.94 9.78 -2.25
CA GLU A 121 -19.24 10.82 -3.01
C GLU A 121 -19.91 11.09 -4.37
N GLU A 122 -20.41 10.07 -5.04
CA GLU A 122 -21.00 10.18 -6.39
C GLU A 122 -22.47 10.61 -6.37
N ILE A 123 -23.19 10.30 -5.29
CA ILE A 123 -24.62 10.58 -5.16
C ILE A 123 -24.80 11.55 -4.00
N ALA A 124 -25.10 12.81 -4.33
CA ALA A 124 -25.20 13.91 -3.37
C ALA A 124 -26.18 13.65 -2.21
N SER A 125 -27.21 12.80 -2.40
CA SER A 125 -28.12 12.40 -1.33
C SER A 125 -27.48 11.50 -0.26
N PHE A 126 -26.22 11.07 -0.43
CA PHE A 126 -25.54 10.09 0.44
C PHE A 126 -24.28 10.63 1.17
N ALA A 127 -23.92 11.92 1.06
CA ALA A 127 -22.60 12.44 1.50
C ALA A 127 -22.42 12.68 3.02
N ALA A 128 -21.24 12.33 3.58
CA ALA A 128 -20.69 12.81 4.86
C ALA A 128 -19.12 12.86 4.86
N TYR A 129 -18.53 13.85 5.55
CA TYR A 129 -17.16 14.44 5.45
C TYR A 129 -15.96 13.70 6.10
N LYS A 130 -14.69 13.95 5.66
CA LYS A 130 -13.39 13.74 6.41
C LYS A 130 -12.16 14.56 5.90
N ASP A 131 -11.21 14.91 6.80
CA ASP A 131 -9.96 15.73 6.63
C ASP A 131 -8.60 14.98 6.89
N LYS A 132 -7.42 15.54 6.46
CA LYS A 132 -6.00 15.02 6.63
C LYS A 132 -4.83 16.07 6.52
N TYR A 133 -3.57 15.76 6.96
CA TYR A 133 -2.34 16.64 7.01
C TYR A 133 -0.94 15.94 6.70
N PHE A 134 0.21 16.68 6.46
CA PHE A 134 1.56 16.23 5.90
C PHE A 134 2.90 16.92 6.45
N LEU A 135 4.14 16.49 6.05
CA LEU A 135 5.53 16.93 6.49
C LEU A 135 6.53 17.39 5.35
N PRO A 136 7.76 17.94 5.66
CA PRO A 136 8.67 18.65 4.71
C PRO A 136 9.85 17.85 4.09
N THR A 137 10.64 18.52 3.24
CA THR A 137 11.28 18.01 2.00
C THR A 137 12.83 18.12 1.98
N TYR A 138 13.61 17.15 1.45
CA TYR A 138 15.09 17.21 1.32
C TYR A 138 15.61 16.73 -0.06
N ASP A 139 16.27 17.61 -0.80
CA ASP A 139 16.70 17.41 -2.18
C ASP A 139 18.16 16.95 -2.26
N GLN A 140 18.37 15.63 -2.31
CA GLN A 140 19.68 14.99 -2.47
C GLN A 140 19.57 13.87 -3.51
N GLU A 141 20.62 13.70 -4.32
CA GLU A 141 20.71 12.63 -5.30
C GLU A 141 20.77 11.27 -4.60
N GLN A 142 19.88 10.34 -4.96
CA GLN A 142 19.77 9.02 -4.33
C GLN A 142 19.70 7.88 -5.36
N SER A 143 20.19 8.13 -6.59
CA SER A 143 20.36 7.10 -7.61
C SER A 143 21.66 6.28 -7.43
N SER A 144 22.54 6.72 -6.52
CA SER A 144 23.79 6.05 -6.15
C SER A 144 23.78 5.58 -4.68
N THR A 145 24.52 4.51 -4.37
CA THR A 145 24.69 4.01 -2.99
C THR A 145 25.25 5.09 -2.05
N ARG A 146 26.18 5.91 -2.55
CA ARG A 146 26.73 7.05 -1.81
C ARG A 146 25.68 8.13 -1.56
N GLY A 147 24.82 8.39 -2.54
CA GLY A 147 23.67 9.26 -2.42
C GLY A 147 22.74 8.82 -1.29
N ASN A 148 22.34 7.54 -1.27
CA ASN A 148 21.52 6.97 -0.20
C ASN A 148 22.18 7.08 1.17
N MET A 149 23.48 6.81 1.27
CA MET A 149 24.23 6.98 2.53
C MET A 149 24.17 8.41 3.05
N LEU A 150 24.34 9.41 2.16
CA LEU A 150 24.29 10.82 2.53
C LEU A 150 22.90 11.23 3.02
N VAL A 151 21.83 10.61 2.52
CA VAL A 151 20.50 10.96 2.99
C VAL A 151 20.11 10.24 4.28
N ILE A 152 20.54 9.00 4.46
CA ILE A 152 20.42 8.31 5.75
C ILE A 152 21.20 9.09 6.80
N GLU A 153 22.44 9.49 6.50
CA GLU A 153 23.25 10.35 7.36
C GLU A 153 22.57 11.70 7.60
N HIS A 154 22.07 12.36 6.55
CA HIS A 154 21.38 13.63 6.67
C HIS A 154 20.16 13.55 7.59
N TYR A 155 19.24 12.61 7.35
CA TYR A 155 18.05 12.52 8.17
C TYR A 155 18.39 12.06 9.58
N PHE A 156 19.15 10.98 9.77
CA PHE A 156 19.37 10.46 11.10
C PHE A 156 20.39 11.23 11.92
N ILE A 157 21.49 11.69 11.32
CA ILE A 157 22.58 12.34 12.02
C ILE A 157 22.41 13.87 12.00
N ASP A 158 21.92 14.46 10.90
CA ASP A 158 21.86 15.93 10.77
C ASP A 158 20.48 16.53 11.15
N VAL A 159 19.37 15.96 10.66
CA VAL A 159 17.99 16.44 10.89
C VAL A 159 17.40 15.89 12.17
N LEU A 160 17.63 14.61 12.45
CA LEU A 160 17.10 13.91 13.61
C LEU A 160 18.17 13.75 14.70
N LYS A 161 19.45 14.11 14.46
CA LYS A 161 20.52 14.13 15.47
C LYS A 161 20.52 12.94 16.43
N VAL A 162 20.33 11.73 15.90
CA VAL A 162 20.36 10.49 16.66
C VAL A 162 21.82 10.20 17.04
N PRO A 163 22.18 10.15 18.35
CA PRO A 163 23.52 9.78 18.77
C PRO A 163 23.88 8.38 18.29
N LYS A 164 25.13 8.18 17.89
CA LYS A 164 25.59 6.93 17.27
C LYS A 164 25.38 5.71 18.18
N GLU A 165 25.51 5.91 19.49
CA GLU A 165 25.39 4.88 20.52
C GLU A 165 23.96 4.32 20.66
N VAL A 166 22.97 5.00 20.05
CA VAL A 166 21.56 4.55 20.05
C VAL A 166 21.34 3.47 19.00
N PHE A 167 22.09 3.46 17.91
CA PHE A 167 21.98 2.43 16.86
C PHE A 167 22.49 1.05 17.29
N ASP A 168 23.27 0.97 18.37
CA ASP A 168 23.68 -0.30 18.98
C ASP A 168 22.60 -0.92 19.85
N LYS A 169 21.57 -0.14 20.20
CA LYS A 169 20.50 -0.52 21.13
C LYS A 169 19.11 -0.55 20.48
N LYS A 170 18.95 0.08 19.32
CA LYS A 170 17.66 0.29 18.65
C LYS A 170 17.76 0.02 17.16
N ASN A 171 16.86 -0.82 16.64
CA ASN A 171 16.68 -1.02 15.21
C ASN A 171 15.77 0.05 14.61
N TYR A 172 16.04 0.43 13.37
CA TYR A 172 15.22 1.35 12.59
C TYR A 172 14.74 0.65 11.32
N PHE A 173 13.45 0.73 11.04
CA PHE A 173 12.89 0.21 9.79
C PHE A 173 13.07 1.24 8.68
N LEU A 174 13.65 0.84 7.56
CA LEU A 174 13.88 1.71 6.39
C LEU A 174 12.96 1.27 5.24
N LEU A 175 12.13 2.17 4.73
CA LEU A 175 11.23 1.89 3.60
C LEU A 175 11.68 2.68 2.37
N GLY A 176 12.14 2.01 1.31
CA GLY A 176 12.61 2.65 0.07
C GLY A 176 12.23 1.89 -1.19
N ASP A 177 12.53 2.44 -2.38
CA ASP A 177 12.25 1.75 -3.66
C ASP A 177 13.01 0.42 -3.81
N LYS A 178 12.52 -0.49 -4.66
CA LYS A 178 13.11 -1.85 -4.83
C LYS A 178 14.61 -1.82 -5.14
N LEU A 179 15.05 -0.85 -5.95
CA LEU A 179 16.46 -0.72 -6.31
C LEU A 179 17.28 -0.26 -5.11
N THR A 180 16.71 0.59 -4.28
CA THR A 180 17.26 1.07 -3.00
C THR A 180 17.29 -0.06 -1.98
N THR A 181 16.19 -0.78 -1.74
CA THR A 181 16.14 -1.96 -0.87
C THR A 181 17.17 -3.01 -1.28
N ALA A 182 17.29 -3.35 -2.57
CA ALA A 182 18.27 -4.31 -3.06
C ALA A 182 19.72 -3.80 -2.91
N ARG A 183 19.95 -2.49 -3.05
CA ARG A 183 21.26 -1.87 -2.85
C ARG A 183 21.62 -1.75 -1.38
N ASP A 184 20.65 -1.54 -0.51
CA ASP A 184 20.83 -1.46 0.94
C ASP A 184 21.09 -2.87 1.50
N GLN A 185 20.43 -3.90 0.97
CA GLN A 185 20.77 -5.29 1.25
C GLN A 185 22.19 -5.63 0.76
N ALA A 186 22.53 -5.24 -0.47
CA ALA A 186 23.89 -5.43 -0.98
C ALA A 186 24.93 -4.63 -0.16
N ALA A 187 24.56 -3.48 0.40
CA ALA A 187 25.41 -2.71 1.30
C ALA A 187 25.57 -3.39 2.67
N GLN A 188 24.50 -3.98 3.23
CA GLN A 188 24.57 -4.85 4.40
C GLN A 188 25.50 -6.04 4.14
N ASP A 189 25.33 -6.75 3.03
CA ASP A 189 26.15 -7.91 2.65
C ASP A 189 27.63 -7.52 2.46
N GLN A 190 27.90 -6.38 1.81
CA GLN A 190 29.26 -5.86 1.62
C GLN A 190 29.91 -5.41 2.94
N ARG A 191 29.12 -4.94 3.91
CA ARG A 191 29.62 -4.47 5.21
C ARG A 191 29.58 -5.51 6.32
N ALA A 192 28.98 -6.67 6.08
CA ALA A 192 28.99 -7.82 6.98
C ALA A 192 30.42 -8.30 7.30
N ILE A 193 31.39 -8.07 6.39
CA ILE A 193 32.81 -8.41 6.58
C ILE A 193 33.65 -7.31 7.25
N ALA A 194 33.07 -6.14 7.53
CA ALA A 194 33.79 -5.07 8.21
C ALA A 194 34.17 -5.51 9.64
N ARG A 195 35.27 -5.00 10.19
CA ARG A 195 35.78 -5.36 11.53
C ARG A 195 35.38 -4.37 12.63
N SER A 196 34.33 -3.57 12.41
CA SER A 196 33.85 -2.63 13.42
C SER A 196 33.21 -3.38 14.59
N GLU A 197 33.20 -2.74 15.76
CA GLU A 197 32.51 -3.26 16.95
C GLU A 197 31.04 -2.83 16.99
N TYR A 198 30.63 -1.84 16.18
CA TYR A 198 29.31 -1.23 16.19
C TYR A 198 28.38 -1.75 15.08
N ARG A 199 27.14 -2.10 15.44
CA ARG A 199 26.18 -2.73 14.50
C ARG A 199 25.81 -1.84 13.32
N VAL A 200 25.76 -0.52 13.55
CA VAL A 200 25.46 0.48 12.53
C VAL A 200 26.49 0.50 11.41
N ASP A 201 27.76 0.21 11.72
CA ASP A 201 28.82 0.21 10.72
C ASP A 201 28.70 -0.97 9.75
N HIS A 202 27.98 -2.03 10.16
CA HIS A 202 27.59 -3.18 9.35
C HIS A 202 26.18 -3.02 8.72
N LEU A 203 25.48 -1.92 9.01
CA LEU A 203 24.07 -1.72 8.67
C LEU A 203 23.12 -2.81 9.22
N ALA A 204 23.57 -3.56 10.23
CA ALA A 204 22.87 -4.72 10.79
C ALA A 204 21.76 -4.35 11.78
N SER A 205 21.51 -3.05 11.98
CA SER A 205 20.40 -2.53 12.79
C SER A 205 19.21 -2.06 11.95
N PHE A 206 19.21 -2.33 10.64
CA PHE A 206 18.18 -1.89 9.72
C PHE A 206 17.41 -3.08 9.15
N GLU A 207 16.11 -3.10 9.40
CA GLU A 207 15.18 -4.03 8.75
C GLU A 207 14.58 -3.32 7.52
N LEU A 208 14.71 -3.96 6.36
CA LEU A 208 14.37 -3.35 5.08
C LEU A 208 12.90 -3.65 4.71
N LEU A 209 12.14 -2.60 4.42
CA LEU A 209 10.77 -2.68 3.92
C LEU A 209 10.72 -2.20 2.47
N SER A 210 10.03 -2.93 1.61
CA SER A 210 9.79 -2.48 0.23
C SER A 210 8.82 -1.31 0.23
N GLY A 211 9.13 -0.28 -0.55
CA GLY A 211 8.25 0.87 -0.75
C GLY A 211 6.88 0.43 -1.27
N LEU A 212 5.83 0.59 -0.46
CA LEU A 212 4.46 0.15 -0.81
C LEU A 212 3.93 0.79 -2.11
N ILE A 213 4.49 1.94 -2.51
CA ILE A 213 4.24 2.58 -3.80
C ILE A 213 4.70 1.68 -4.96
N HIS A 214 5.87 1.03 -4.87
CA HIS A 214 6.38 0.12 -5.90
C HIS A 214 5.53 -1.14 -6.01
N VAL A 215 5.05 -1.64 -4.88
CA VAL A 215 4.09 -2.74 -4.86
C VAL A 215 2.81 -2.31 -5.61
N CYS A 216 2.30 -1.10 -5.35
CA CYS A 216 1.16 -0.55 -6.11
C CYS A 216 1.49 -0.36 -7.60
N LEU A 217 2.69 0.12 -7.95
CA LEU A 217 3.11 0.33 -9.34
C LEU A 217 3.18 -1.01 -10.10
N ASN A 218 3.72 -2.06 -9.47
CA ASN A 218 3.75 -3.39 -10.05
C ASN A 218 2.33 -3.96 -10.22
N GLN A 219 1.43 -3.73 -9.25
CA GLN A 219 0.03 -4.13 -9.41
C GLN A 219 -0.67 -3.34 -10.52
N ILE A 220 -0.32 -2.07 -10.76
CA ILE A 220 -0.80 -1.33 -11.92
C ILE A 220 -0.35 -1.99 -13.22
N GLN A 221 0.91 -2.36 -13.32
CA GLN A 221 1.44 -3.07 -14.49
C GLN A 221 0.76 -4.43 -14.67
N ASN A 222 0.52 -5.16 -13.59
CA ASN A 222 -0.10 -6.47 -13.63
C ASN A 222 -1.56 -6.40 -14.10
N MET A 223 -2.38 -5.57 -13.46
CA MET A 223 -3.76 -5.31 -13.91
C MET A 223 -3.77 -4.80 -15.35
N GLY A 224 -2.88 -3.86 -15.67
CA GLY A 224 -2.75 -3.29 -16.99
C GLY A 224 -2.45 -4.34 -18.07
N LYS A 225 -1.67 -5.38 -17.78
CA LYS A 225 -1.39 -6.49 -18.72
C LYS A 225 -2.56 -7.48 -18.80
N ASN A 226 -3.12 -7.87 -17.66
CA ASN A 226 -4.09 -8.97 -17.59
C ASN A 226 -5.50 -8.54 -18.00
N THR A 227 -5.86 -7.27 -17.79
CA THR A 227 -7.22 -6.76 -18.03
C THR A 227 -7.28 -5.77 -19.20
N TRP A 228 -6.18 -5.57 -19.95
CA TRP A 228 -6.18 -4.68 -21.13
C TRP A 228 -7.23 -5.06 -22.15
N GLY A 229 -7.38 -6.37 -22.38
CA GLY A 229 -8.23 -6.97 -23.41
C GLY A 229 -7.68 -6.81 -24.83
N ALA A 230 -8.15 -7.68 -25.73
CA ALA A 230 -7.81 -7.65 -27.14
C ALA A 230 -8.96 -7.03 -27.95
N SER A 231 -8.68 -5.93 -28.64
CA SER A 231 -9.46 -5.41 -29.77
C SER A 231 -10.97 -5.25 -29.56
N GLY A 232 -11.40 -4.61 -28.47
CA GLY A 232 -12.77 -4.09 -28.34
C GLY A 232 -13.90 -5.13 -28.21
N LYS A 233 -13.57 -6.42 -28.07
CA LYS A 233 -14.56 -7.50 -27.97
C LYS A 233 -15.19 -7.62 -26.58
N ASP A 234 -14.48 -7.17 -25.56
CA ASP A 234 -14.91 -7.24 -24.18
C ASP A 234 -15.30 -5.83 -23.68
N PRO A 235 -16.58 -5.57 -23.38
CA PRO A 235 -17.07 -4.25 -22.97
C PRO A 235 -16.44 -3.74 -21.67
N VAL A 236 -15.89 -4.64 -20.83
CA VAL A 236 -15.28 -4.28 -19.54
C VAL A 236 -13.75 -4.36 -19.56
N SER A 237 -13.14 -4.66 -20.70
CA SER A 237 -11.69 -4.55 -20.84
C SER A 237 -11.19 -3.11 -20.70
N LEU A 238 -10.00 -2.93 -20.10
CA LEU A 238 -9.45 -1.59 -19.88
C LEU A 238 -9.25 -0.81 -21.19
N SER A 239 -8.86 -1.47 -22.29
CA SER A 239 -8.72 -0.80 -23.59
C SER A 239 -10.06 -0.25 -24.12
N THR A 240 -11.15 -1.00 -23.91
CA THR A 240 -12.50 -0.58 -24.32
C THR A 240 -13.01 0.56 -23.44
N LEU A 241 -12.80 0.49 -22.13
CA LEU A 241 -13.17 1.54 -21.19
C LEU A 241 -12.34 2.81 -21.41
N LEU A 242 -11.05 2.66 -21.70
CA LEU A 242 -10.15 3.76 -22.02
C LEU A 242 -10.61 4.52 -23.27
N ALA A 243 -11.09 3.81 -24.29
CA ALA A 243 -11.61 4.42 -25.52
C ALA A 243 -12.84 5.31 -25.30
N LYS A 244 -13.49 5.24 -24.13
CA LYS A 244 -14.61 6.12 -23.75
C LYS A 244 -14.16 7.42 -23.09
N LEU A 245 -12.89 7.53 -22.71
CA LEU A 245 -12.37 8.69 -21.99
C LEU A 245 -11.61 9.64 -22.93
N PRO A 246 -11.70 10.96 -22.70
CA PRO A 246 -10.80 11.90 -23.35
C PRO A 246 -9.39 11.83 -22.73
N ASN A 247 -8.37 12.24 -23.50
CA ASN A 247 -6.98 12.40 -23.02
C ASN A 247 -6.29 11.13 -22.49
N THR A 248 -6.23 10.08 -23.32
CA THR A 248 -5.73 8.75 -22.96
C THR A 248 -4.22 8.57 -23.12
N THR A 249 -3.49 9.57 -23.61
CA THR A 249 -2.06 9.47 -23.97
C THR A 249 -1.14 9.16 -22.80
N ALA A 250 -1.53 9.54 -21.57
CA ALA A 250 -0.79 9.22 -20.35
C ALA A 250 -0.97 7.76 -19.87
N LEU A 251 -2.00 7.06 -20.37
CA LEU A 251 -2.33 5.69 -19.97
C LEU A 251 -1.65 4.70 -20.91
N ASN A 252 -0.34 4.55 -20.71
CA ASN A 252 0.51 3.68 -21.51
C ASN A 252 1.13 2.57 -20.64
N LEU A 253 1.04 1.32 -21.10
CA LEU A 253 1.61 0.16 -20.41
C LEU A 253 3.14 0.11 -20.45
N ARG A 254 3.76 0.70 -21.48
CA ARG A 254 5.24 0.74 -21.63
C ARG A 254 5.86 1.80 -20.73
N LYS A 255 5.14 2.90 -20.48
CA LYS A 255 5.56 3.98 -19.59
C LYS A 255 4.40 4.32 -18.66
N VAL A 256 4.37 3.66 -17.51
CA VAL A 256 3.31 3.81 -16.52
C VAL A 256 3.43 5.16 -15.84
N ASP A 257 2.50 6.07 -16.13
CA ASP A 257 2.24 7.24 -15.30
C ASP A 257 1.40 6.81 -14.09
N PHE A 258 2.06 6.65 -12.94
CA PHE A 258 1.45 6.12 -11.72
C PHE A 258 0.13 6.82 -11.36
N TYR A 259 0.10 8.15 -11.37
CA TYR A 259 -1.09 8.90 -10.97
C TYR A 259 -2.19 8.87 -12.02
N ALA A 260 -1.85 8.91 -13.31
CA ALA A 260 -2.84 8.76 -14.37
C ALA A 260 -3.54 7.41 -14.27
N TRP A 261 -2.77 6.33 -14.09
CA TRP A 261 -3.30 4.98 -13.92
C TRP A 261 -4.16 4.82 -12.67
N LEU A 262 -3.75 5.38 -11.54
CA LEU A 262 -4.57 5.37 -10.33
C LEU A 262 -5.90 6.10 -10.49
N ARG A 263 -5.91 7.24 -11.18
CA ARG A 263 -7.16 7.95 -11.48
C ARG A 263 -8.04 7.16 -12.42
N PHE A 264 -7.45 6.57 -13.46
CA PHE A 264 -8.19 5.73 -14.41
C PHE A 264 -8.83 4.53 -13.72
N PHE A 265 -8.08 3.79 -12.90
CA PHE A 265 -8.60 2.69 -12.09
C PHE A 265 -9.68 3.12 -11.12
N ASP A 266 -9.54 4.26 -10.46
CA ASP A 266 -10.58 4.79 -9.57
C ASP A 266 -11.87 5.10 -10.32
N VAL A 267 -11.79 5.73 -11.50
CA VAL A 267 -12.95 6.01 -12.35
C VAL A 267 -13.63 4.73 -12.82
N VAL A 268 -12.84 3.73 -13.24
CA VAL A 268 -13.39 2.42 -13.65
C VAL A 268 -14.08 1.73 -12.49
N LEU A 269 -13.44 1.67 -11.32
CA LEU A 269 -14.03 1.05 -10.12
C LEU A 269 -15.33 1.75 -9.71
N ARG A 270 -15.33 3.08 -9.65
CA ARG A 270 -16.53 3.86 -9.33
C ARG A 270 -17.65 3.58 -10.32
N SER A 271 -17.35 3.53 -11.61
CA SER A 271 -18.32 3.21 -12.67
C SER A 271 -18.92 1.82 -12.49
N LEU A 272 -18.09 0.81 -12.14
CA LEU A 272 -18.54 -0.55 -11.84
C LEU A 272 -19.42 -0.60 -10.58
N VAL A 273 -19.04 0.12 -9.51
CA VAL A 273 -19.84 0.23 -8.28
C VAL A 273 -21.20 0.88 -8.55
N LEU A 274 -21.22 1.99 -9.28
CA LEU A 274 -22.47 2.67 -9.66
C LEU A 274 -23.34 1.75 -10.52
N ARG A 275 -22.75 1.06 -11.50
CA ARG A 275 -23.49 0.12 -12.35
C ARG A 275 -24.08 -1.04 -11.54
N ALA A 276 -23.30 -1.62 -10.62
CA ALA A 276 -23.78 -2.67 -9.72
C ALA A 276 -24.93 -2.17 -8.84
N ALA A 277 -24.80 -0.98 -8.25
CA ALA A 277 -25.86 -0.38 -7.43
C ALA A 277 -27.14 -0.13 -8.22
N MET A 278 -27.03 0.38 -9.45
CA MET A 278 -28.17 0.54 -10.36
C MET A 278 -28.85 -0.79 -10.66
N VAL A 279 -28.10 -1.88 -10.88
CA VAL A 279 -28.65 -3.21 -11.10
C VAL A 279 -29.42 -3.70 -9.87
N VAL A 280 -28.84 -3.57 -8.67
CA VAL A 280 -29.50 -3.96 -7.40
C VAL A 280 -30.81 -3.20 -7.20
N LEU A 281 -30.81 -1.89 -7.46
CA LEU A 281 -31.99 -1.04 -7.30
C LEU A 281 -32.95 -1.07 -8.50
N ARG A 282 -32.62 -1.85 -9.54
CA ARG A 282 -33.40 -1.96 -10.79
C ARG A 282 -33.59 -0.62 -11.51
N CYS A 283 -32.56 0.23 -11.47
CA CYS A 283 -32.52 1.49 -12.21
C CYS A 283 -32.04 1.26 -13.64
N SER A 284 -32.80 1.77 -14.61
CA SER A 284 -32.41 1.70 -16.02
C SER A 284 -31.49 2.85 -16.44
N THR A 285 -31.57 4.00 -15.76
CA THR A 285 -30.79 5.21 -16.10
C THR A 285 -30.12 5.84 -14.88
N VAL A 286 -29.04 6.59 -15.11
CA VAL A 286 -28.32 7.33 -14.07
C VAL A 286 -29.22 8.41 -13.44
N GLN A 287 -30.09 9.02 -14.26
CA GLN A 287 -31.06 10.02 -13.81
C GLN A 287 -32.07 9.43 -12.82
N ASP A 288 -32.49 8.18 -13.01
CA ASP A 288 -33.37 7.50 -12.06
C ASP A 288 -32.63 7.17 -10.77
N PHE A 289 -31.36 6.78 -10.89
CA PHE A 289 -30.53 6.46 -9.73
C PHE A 289 -30.32 7.67 -8.81
N HIS A 290 -30.08 8.87 -9.35
CA HIS A 290 -29.96 10.10 -8.55
C HIS A 290 -31.24 10.52 -7.81
N LYS A 291 -32.41 10.03 -8.22
CA LYS A 291 -33.69 10.33 -7.55
C LYS A 291 -33.96 9.43 -6.36
N ILE A 292 -33.21 8.34 -6.21
CA ILE A 292 -33.44 7.38 -5.14
C ILE A 292 -33.04 7.98 -3.79
N GLN A 293 -33.93 7.81 -2.83
CA GLN A 293 -33.71 8.07 -1.42
C GLN A 293 -33.76 6.73 -0.69
N LEU A 294 -32.72 6.43 0.08
CA LEU A 294 -32.66 5.23 0.90
C LEU A 294 -32.65 5.62 2.36
N SER A 295 -33.30 4.82 3.19
CA SER A 295 -33.02 4.85 4.63
C SER A 295 -31.58 4.39 4.87
N GLN A 296 -31.05 4.67 6.06
CA GLN A 296 -29.71 4.21 6.45
C GLN A 296 -29.56 2.69 6.33
N ASP A 297 -30.59 1.92 6.72
CA ASP A 297 -30.61 0.45 6.57
C ASP A 297 -30.71 0.02 5.11
N GLY A 298 -31.51 0.72 4.30
CA GLY A 298 -31.60 0.47 2.86
C GLY A 298 -30.27 0.70 2.15
N TYR A 299 -29.56 1.76 2.53
CA TYR A 299 -28.24 2.10 2.00
C TYR A 299 -27.17 1.08 2.42
N LYS A 300 -27.17 0.67 3.70
CA LYS A 300 -26.28 -0.40 4.17
C LYS A 300 -26.55 -1.72 3.44
N SER A 301 -27.81 -2.08 3.26
CA SER A 301 -28.24 -3.27 2.52
C SER A 301 -27.79 -3.22 1.05
N LEU A 302 -27.91 -2.06 0.39
CA LEU A 302 -27.39 -1.86 -0.97
C LEU A 302 -25.88 -2.11 -1.04
N CYS A 303 -25.10 -1.53 -0.12
CA CYS A 303 -23.64 -1.69 -0.12
C CYS A 303 -23.23 -3.16 0.07
N ILE A 304 -23.91 -3.87 0.99
CA ILE A 304 -23.71 -5.31 1.19
C ILE A 304 -24.02 -6.07 -0.10
N GLN A 305 -25.18 -5.82 -0.72
CA GLN A 305 -25.59 -6.51 -1.95
C GLN A 305 -24.62 -6.27 -3.10
N VAL A 306 -24.15 -5.04 -3.31
CA VAL A 306 -23.14 -4.72 -4.32
C VAL A 306 -21.88 -5.55 -4.12
N VAL A 307 -21.38 -5.63 -2.88
CA VAL A 307 -20.18 -6.42 -2.57
C VAL A 307 -20.43 -7.92 -2.77
N THR A 308 -21.49 -8.47 -2.19
CA THR A 308 -21.76 -9.92 -2.24
C THR A 308 -22.20 -10.42 -3.62
N GLN A 309 -22.71 -9.55 -4.50
CA GLN A 309 -23.18 -9.96 -5.82
C GLN A 309 -22.20 -9.62 -6.95
N PHE A 310 -21.39 -8.58 -6.83
CA PHE A 310 -20.58 -8.10 -7.98
C PHE A 310 -19.08 -8.02 -7.70
N LEU A 311 -18.66 -8.01 -6.44
CA LEU A 311 -17.25 -7.92 -6.08
C LEU A 311 -16.68 -9.24 -5.55
N LEU A 312 -17.37 -9.82 -4.56
CA LEU A 312 -17.00 -11.05 -3.87
C LEU A 312 -18.19 -12.03 -3.89
N PRO A 313 -18.64 -12.48 -5.08
CA PRO A 313 -19.70 -13.47 -5.17
C PRO A 313 -19.27 -14.79 -4.53
N SER A 314 -20.20 -15.45 -3.84
CA SER A 314 -19.93 -16.78 -3.30
C SER A 314 -19.65 -17.77 -4.43
N ILE A 315 -18.78 -18.74 -4.15
CA ILE A 315 -18.43 -19.80 -5.11
C ILE A 315 -19.68 -20.57 -5.52
N ASP A 316 -20.55 -20.90 -4.55
CA ASP A 316 -21.82 -21.58 -4.79
C ASP A 316 -22.73 -20.78 -5.73
N ARG A 317 -22.73 -19.45 -5.61
CA ARG A 317 -23.49 -18.58 -6.52
C ARG A 317 -22.91 -18.66 -7.94
N LEU A 318 -21.59 -18.52 -8.09
CA LEU A 318 -20.92 -18.64 -9.39
C LEU A 318 -21.15 -20.01 -10.05
N GLU A 319 -21.28 -21.07 -9.25
CA GLU A 319 -21.64 -22.41 -9.72
C GLU A 319 -23.12 -22.48 -10.12
N SER A 320 -24.03 -21.96 -9.28
CA SER A 320 -25.48 -21.96 -9.53
C SER A 320 -25.89 -21.10 -10.73
N GLU A 321 -25.20 -20.00 -10.98
CA GLU A 321 -25.40 -19.12 -12.14
C GLU A 321 -24.74 -19.67 -13.40
N GLY A 322 -24.11 -20.85 -13.32
CA GLY A 322 -23.38 -21.47 -14.41
C GLY A 322 -22.15 -20.67 -14.85
N THR A 323 -21.68 -19.70 -14.05
CA THR A 323 -20.52 -18.87 -14.39
C THR A 323 -19.23 -19.68 -14.47
N LYS A 324 -19.09 -20.75 -13.66
CA LYS A 324 -18.00 -21.74 -13.80
C LYS A 324 -18.16 -22.67 -15.01
N LEU A 325 -19.36 -22.76 -15.58
CA LEU A 325 -19.68 -23.62 -16.73
C LEU A 325 -19.62 -22.87 -18.07
N LEU A 326 -19.43 -21.55 -18.03
CA LEU A 326 -19.22 -20.78 -19.23
C LEU A 326 -17.84 -21.15 -19.83
N PRO A 327 -17.72 -21.29 -21.16
CA PRO A 327 -16.43 -21.26 -21.82
C PRO A 327 -15.64 -20.04 -21.35
N ALA A 328 -14.31 -20.12 -21.31
CA ALA A 328 -13.43 -19.04 -20.85
C ALA A 328 -13.84 -17.64 -21.37
N SER A 329 -13.51 -16.59 -20.60
CA SER A 329 -13.69 -15.17 -20.94
C SER A 329 -15.14 -14.76 -21.25
N THR A 330 -15.99 -14.72 -20.22
CA THR A 330 -17.32 -14.08 -20.35
C THR A 330 -17.30 -12.65 -19.82
N GLU A 331 -18.08 -11.77 -20.44
CA GLU A 331 -18.13 -10.34 -20.12
C GLU A 331 -18.44 -10.10 -18.63
N SER A 332 -19.36 -10.87 -18.06
CA SER A 332 -19.72 -10.77 -16.64
C SER A 332 -18.61 -11.28 -15.71
N GLY A 333 -17.92 -12.36 -16.08
CA GLY A 333 -16.80 -12.88 -15.29
C GLY A 333 -15.62 -11.91 -15.27
N ASN A 334 -15.32 -11.29 -16.41
CA ASN A 334 -14.26 -10.29 -16.53
C ASN A 334 -14.58 -9.03 -15.72
N ALA A 335 -15.86 -8.64 -15.62
CA ALA A 335 -16.30 -7.49 -14.83
C ALA A 335 -16.08 -7.71 -13.33
N VAL A 336 -16.44 -8.90 -12.82
CA VAL A 336 -16.25 -9.28 -11.40
C VAL A 336 -14.76 -9.30 -11.05
N LEU A 337 -13.93 -9.95 -11.88
CA LEU A 337 -12.48 -10.02 -11.66
C LEU A 337 -11.83 -8.63 -11.70
N LEU A 338 -12.20 -7.80 -12.67
CA LEU A 338 -11.71 -6.43 -12.75
C LEU A 338 -12.15 -5.61 -11.53
N MET A 339 -13.41 -5.71 -11.11
CA MET A 339 -13.92 -5.00 -9.94
C MET A 339 -13.18 -5.44 -8.67
N HIS A 340 -12.92 -6.74 -8.52
CA HIS A 340 -12.13 -7.31 -7.42
C HIS A 340 -10.73 -6.71 -7.38
N ASP A 341 -9.97 -6.80 -8.47
CA ASP A 341 -8.58 -6.35 -8.51
C ASP A 341 -8.47 -4.84 -8.27
N LEU A 342 -9.38 -4.06 -8.84
CA LEU A 342 -9.46 -2.62 -8.59
C LEU A 342 -9.80 -2.31 -7.12
N MET A 343 -10.65 -3.11 -6.47
CA MET A 343 -10.95 -2.93 -5.05
C MET A 343 -9.75 -3.27 -4.17
N THR A 344 -8.95 -4.30 -4.49
CA THR A 344 -7.71 -4.57 -3.74
C THR A 344 -6.72 -3.39 -3.84
N MET A 345 -6.61 -2.75 -5.01
CA MET A 345 -5.84 -1.52 -5.21
C MET A 345 -6.37 -0.35 -4.38
N ARG A 346 -7.70 -0.15 -4.36
CA ARG A 346 -8.30 0.89 -3.52
C ARG A 346 -8.08 0.64 -2.04
N GLU A 347 -8.24 -0.61 -1.58
CA GLU A 347 -8.02 -1.00 -0.19
C GLU A 347 -6.57 -0.80 0.25
N MET A 348 -5.60 -1.26 -0.54
CA MET A 348 -4.17 -1.05 -0.27
C MET A 348 -3.84 0.44 -0.13
N ARG A 349 -4.27 1.25 -1.09
CA ARG A 349 -4.03 2.70 -1.04
C ARG A 349 -4.71 3.35 0.16
N HIS A 350 -5.91 2.93 0.50
CA HIS A 350 -6.61 3.45 1.67
C HIS A 350 -5.91 3.04 2.97
N ALA A 351 -5.43 1.79 3.07
CA ALA A 351 -4.66 1.30 4.21
C ALA A 351 -3.36 2.09 4.40
N ILE A 352 -2.60 2.28 3.32
CA ILE A 352 -1.38 3.13 3.30
C ILE A 352 -1.71 4.55 3.77
N LYS A 353 -2.73 5.19 3.15
CA LYS A 353 -3.11 6.58 3.44
C LYS A 353 -3.55 6.80 4.90
N HIS A 354 -3.92 5.75 5.63
CA HIS A 354 -4.38 5.83 7.02
C HIS A 354 -3.45 5.10 8.00
N GLY A 355 -2.31 4.57 7.53
CA GLY A 355 -1.35 3.88 8.40
C GLY A 355 -1.93 2.63 9.07
N HIS A 356 -2.69 1.80 8.35
CA HIS A 356 -3.24 0.54 8.88
C HIS A 356 -2.40 -0.67 8.45
N PRO A 357 -1.37 -1.08 9.23
CA PRO A 357 -0.43 -2.13 8.84
C PRO A 357 -1.10 -3.49 8.59
N GLU A 358 -2.01 -3.93 9.46
CA GLU A 358 -2.75 -5.20 9.26
C GLU A 358 -3.54 -5.24 7.94
N ARG A 359 -4.07 -4.08 7.50
CA ARG A 359 -4.79 -3.98 6.22
C ARG A 359 -3.81 -3.99 5.05
N VAL A 360 -2.63 -3.41 5.21
CA VAL A 360 -1.54 -3.48 4.22
C VAL A 360 -1.07 -4.92 4.09
N GLU A 361 -0.70 -5.57 5.20
CA GLU A 361 -0.28 -6.98 5.25
C GLU A 361 -1.29 -7.88 4.53
N ARG A 362 -2.58 -7.72 4.85
CA ARG A 362 -3.65 -8.45 4.16
C ARG A 362 -3.60 -8.27 2.64
N MET A 363 -3.45 -7.05 2.16
CA MET A 363 -3.36 -6.80 0.70
C MET A 363 -2.10 -7.41 0.09
N LEU A 364 -0.98 -7.45 0.82
CA LEU A 364 0.22 -8.16 0.39
C LEU A 364 -0.02 -9.67 0.25
N LYS A 365 -0.77 -10.28 1.19
CA LYS A 365 -1.19 -11.69 1.08
C LYS A 365 -1.99 -11.94 -0.19
N TYR A 366 -2.93 -11.06 -0.55
CA TYR A 366 -3.69 -11.17 -1.80
C TYR A 366 -2.84 -10.98 -3.04
N TRP A 367 -1.90 -10.03 -3.01
CA TRP A 367 -1.10 -9.66 -4.18
C TRP A 367 0.04 -10.63 -4.46
N THR A 368 0.52 -11.38 -3.48
CA THR A 368 1.56 -12.40 -3.65
C THR A 368 1.21 -13.42 -4.74
N PRO A 369 0.08 -14.16 -4.67
CA PRO A 369 -0.30 -15.09 -5.73
C PRO A 369 -0.68 -14.38 -7.04
N ILE A 370 -1.25 -13.17 -6.97
CA ILE A 370 -1.58 -12.37 -8.16
C ILE A 370 -0.32 -11.96 -8.94
N PHE A 371 0.75 -11.56 -8.25
CA PHE A 371 2.05 -11.25 -8.86
C PHE A 371 2.70 -12.49 -9.43
N TYR A 372 2.64 -13.62 -8.73
CA TYR A 372 3.17 -14.87 -9.23
C TYR A 372 2.46 -15.29 -10.53
N ALA A 373 1.13 -15.31 -10.52
CA ALA A 373 0.32 -15.63 -11.70
C ALA A 373 0.51 -14.64 -12.86
N GLY A 374 0.76 -13.37 -12.54
CA GLY A 374 1.05 -12.30 -13.50
C GLY A 374 2.47 -12.30 -14.07
N GLY A 375 3.32 -13.24 -13.67
CA GLY A 375 4.73 -13.32 -14.10
C GLY A 375 5.66 -12.28 -13.45
N SER A 376 5.19 -11.56 -12.43
CA SER A 376 5.99 -10.63 -11.61
C SER A 376 6.70 -11.39 -10.47
N TYR A 377 7.43 -12.45 -10.80
CA TYR A 377 8.06 -13.36 -9.83
C TYR A 377 8.98 -12.65 -8.83
N ASN A 378 9.71 -11.62 -9.28
CA ASN A 378 10.58 -10.84 -8.40
C ASN A 378 9.82 -10.09 -7.30
N TYR A 379 8.58 -9.68 -7.56
CA TYR A 379 7.74 -9.05 -6.54
C TYR A 379 7.02 -10.10 -5.70
N ALA A 380 6.58 -11.20 -6.30
CA ALA A 380 6.00 -12.31 -5.55
C ALA A 380 6.98 -12.86 -4.51
N ASN A 381 8.24 -13.10 -4.89
CA ASN A 381 9.28 -13.59 -3.99
C ASN A 381 9.59 -12.60 -2.87
N GLU A 382 9.65 -11.30 -3.18
CA GLU A 382 9.89 -10.25 -2.19
C GLU A 382 8.72 -10.13 -1.20
N LEU A 383 7.47 -10.25 -1.68
CA LEU A 383 6.31 -10.27 -0.79
C LEU A 383 6.25 -11.53 0.08
N MET A 384 6.61 -12.70 -0.48
CA MET A 384 6.73 -13.94 0.30
C MET A 384 7.78 -13.79 1.41
N GLU A 385 8.95 -13.25 1.09
CA GLU A 385 10.02 -13.00 2.07
C GLU A 385 9.55 -12.05 3.18
N LEU A 386 8.94 -10.91 2.80
CA LEU A 386 8.41 -9.93 3.74
C LEU A 386 7.31 -10.53 4.63
N LEU A 387 6.37 -11.28 4.05
CA LEU A 387 5.29 -11.91 4.81
C LEU A 387 5.82 -13.02 5.74
N HIS A 388 6.78 -13.83 5.31
CA HIS A 388 7.41 -14.81 6.19
C HIS A 388 8.16 -14.13 7.33
N ASN A 389 8.82 -13.01 7.06
CA ASN A 389 9.48 -12.24 8.11
C ASN A 389 8.47 -11.69 9.11
N LEU A 390 7.42 -11.03 8.63
CA LEU A 390 6.34 -10.49 9.47
C LEU A 390 5.65 -11.58 10.32
N ILE A 391 5.34 -12.73 9.73
CA ILE A 391 4.47 -13.73 10.38
C ILE A 391 5.28 -14.73 11.22
N HIS A 392 6.53 -15.01 10.87
CA HIS A 392 7.32 -16.07 11.52
C HIS A 392 8.59 -15.55 12.19
N ASP A 393 9.42 -14.78 11.47
CA ASP A 393 10.76 -14.45 11.96
C ASP A 393 10.79 -13.21 12.85
N TRP A 394 9.81 -12.32 12.76
CA TRP A 394 9.70 -11.14 13.61
C TRP A 394 8.87 -11.46 14.85
N PRO A 395 9.15 -10.81 15.99
CA PRO A 395 8.35 -10.98 17.19
C PRO A 395 6.89 -10.66 16.89
N SER A 396 5.96 -11.53 17.26
CA SER A 396 4.53 -11.39 16.95
C SER A 396 3.89 -10.11 17.50
N GLU A 397 4.55 -9.48 18.47
CA GLU A 397 4.11 -8.23 19.08
C GLU A 397 4.70 -6.99 18.37
N ALA A 398 5.64 -7.19 17.46
CA ALA A 398 6.32 -6.17 16.65
C ALA A 398 5.88 -6.18 15.17
N ALA A 399 5.28 -7.28 14.71
CA ALA A 399 4.55 -7.38 13.44
C ALA A 399 3.17 -6.70 13.56
#